data_AF-A0A840WQS8-F1
#
_entry.id   AF-A0A840WQS8-F1
#
_cell.length_a   1.000
_cell.length_b   1.000
_cell.length_c   1.000
_cell.angle_alpha   90.00
_cell.angle_beta   90.00
_cell.angle_gamma   90.00
#
_symmetry.space_group_name_H-M   'P 1'
#
loop_
_entity.id
_entity.type
_entity.pdbx_description
1 polymer ?
#
loop_
_entity_poly.entity_id
_entity_poly.type
_entity_poly.pdbx_seq_one_letter_code
_entity_poly.pdbx_strand_id
1 'polypeptide(L)'
;MTRTHPNTTAVPVTGDGDAALVREYLYDVHYRWRAIHAQGQGGLDDPARPPLFTRPAEPRRRFPLPAGPRHRIGPLGAALREEPTTPVAGADRSGTGHGSDLERLGELLFYGYGFSRMDIGPQVEWPWHRTVASARCFYPVELAVWSDAAPAGVHRYDPAHHELSELREDVGPSELAAASAARFDGARAVLVVTARLGKTAFRYRNYAYRLATQEAGLVLGNLRVVASALGLGGHTRFRFLDEALARLLALPDDDSESVLALLPLWDRQNAPTEPGHRPAAPVPPRRTVVPVAGGNGIEPELSHRTLAVERASRLHEPADLEPVRAPASPPLAGAEPAAGSGTDLPLAPLRQESGTDTGAAVLRRDSGPDVFLPTAKPVPVGVVADILLDAVRPDADDLWHEAAPPEVGVHVIAGAVTGLPQGHYRYVDGALRTVSRADLRPPFQDMDVWRTEINARTAPLMLAVTADTARLLEHHPRRAFRATQLLTGVVAQRVSLAAAAHGLSARVTNSYDADECARLLGLDGEREIPVFLLVLGEPNAPWHLGMRVRP
;
A
#
# COMPACT_ATOMS: atom_id res chain seq x y z
N MET A 1 20.33 -31.86 -14.68
CA MET A 1 21.77 -31.55 -14.65
C MET A 1 21.90 -30.04 -14.53
N THR A 2 21.87 -29.52 -13.30
CA THR A 2 23.03 -29.08 -12.50
C THR A 2 23.71 -27.81 -13.00
N ARG A 3 23.57 -26.76 -12.17
CA ARG A 3 24.40 -25.56 -12.04
C ARG A 3 24.57 -24.65 -13.27
N THR A 4 23.89 -23.51 -13.22
CA THR A 4 24.54 -22.20 -13.41
C THR A 4 23.81 -21.16 -12.56
N HIS A 5 24.47 -20.75 -11.48
CA HIS A 5 24.15 -19.54 -10.72
C HIS A 5 24.37 -18.30 -11.58
N PRO A 6 23.48 -17.29 -11.56
CA PRO A 6 23.85 -15.92 -11.89
C PRO A 6 24.08 -15.15 -10.58
N ASN A 7 25.18 -15.44 -9.87
CA ASN A 7 25.75 -14.49 -8.91
C ASN A 7 27.13 -14.93 -8.42
N THR A 8 28.18 -14.70 -9.22
CA THR A 8 29.58 -14.84 -8.75
C THR A 8 30.43 -13.60 -8.99
N THR A 9 29.89 -12.49 -9.48
CA THR A 9 30.65 -11.23 -9.61
C THR A 9 30.26 -10.25 -8.52
N ALA A 10 30.85 -10.54 -7.36
CA ALA A 10 31.07 -9.74 -6.16
C ALA A 10 31.01 -8.20 -6.32
N VAL A 11 30.06 -7.59 -5.60
CA VAL A 11 30.43 -6.65 -4.53
C VAL A 11 30.63 -7.50 -3.26
N PRO A 12 31.66 -7.28 -2.43
CA PRO A 12 31.92 -8.12 -1.26
C PRO A 12 30.71 -8.12 -0.32
N VAL A 13 30.19 -9.31 0.02
CA VAL A 13 29.23 -9.46 1.11
C VAL A 13 30.01 -9.29 2.41
N THR A 14 30.04 -8.05 2.91
CA THR A 14 30.45 -7.75 4.28
C THR A 14 29.21 -7.73 5.16
N GLY A 15 29.04 -8.76 5.98
CA GLY A 15 28.21 -8.74 7.18
C GLY A 15 26.71 -8.97 6.99
N ASP A 16 26.11 -9.71 7.94
CA ASP A 16 24.67 -9.89 8.18
C ASP A 16 23.89 -10.91 7.32
N GLY A 17 23.58 -12.08 7.93
CA GLY A 17 22.77 -13.14 7.32
C GLY A 17 21.33 -12.74 7.05
N ASP A 18 20.80 -11.75 7.79
CA ASP A 18 19.42 -11.27 7.63
C ASP A 18 19.24 -10.53 6.30
N ALA A 19 20.18 -9.65 5.94
CA ALA A 19 20.19 -8.97 4.64
C ALA A 19 20.17 -9.94 3.45
N ALA A 20 20.93 -11.04 3.54
CA ALA A 20 20.95 -12.07 2.50
C ALA A 20 19.60 -12.79 2.39
N LEU A 21 18.96 -13.11 3.53
CA LEU A 21 17.65 -13.74 3.57
C LEU A 21 16.57 -12.83 3.00
N VAL A 22 16.59 -11.53 3.32
CA VAL A 22 15.66 -10.53 2.77
C VAL A 22 15.77 -10.47 1.24
N ARG A 23 17.00 -10.43 0.71
CA ARG A 23 17.25 -10.45 -0.74
C ARG A 23 16.73 -11.74 -1.39
N GLU A 24 17.04 -12.90 -0.80
CA GLU A 24 16.59 -14.20 -1.31
C GLU A 24 15.07 -14.28 -1.35
N TYR A 25 14.41 -13.92 -0.24
CA TYR A 25 12.95 -13.95 -0.16
C TYR A 25 12.31 -12.97 -1.16
N LEU A 26 12.86 -11.75 -1.29
CA LEU A 26 12.39 -10.75 -2.26
C LEU A 26 12.41 -11.31 -3.69
N TYR A 27 13.50 -11.95 -4.09
CA TYR A 27 13.60 -12.57 -5.40
C TYR A 27 12.67 -13.78 -5.54
N ASP A 28 12.67 -14.68 -4.55
CA ASP A 28 11.91 -15.93 -4.60
C ASP A 28 10.39 -15.70 -4.70
N VAL A 29 9.82 -14.72 -3.98
CA VAL A 29 8.38 -14.44 -4.09
C VAL A 29 7.97 -13.74 -5.37
N HIS A 30 8.88 -13.14 -6.13
CA HIS A 30 8.55 -12.54 -7.43
C HIS A 30 8.83 -13.54 -8.57
N TYR A 31 10.03 -14.10 -8.61
CA TYR A 31 10.54 -14.89 -9.73
C TYR A 31 10.46 -16.40 -9.52
N ARG A 32 10.48 -16.88 -8.27
CA ARG A 32 10.38 -18.32 -7.95
C ARG A 32 9.10 -18.69 -7.22
N TRP A 33 8.04 -17.90 -7.42
CA TRP A 33 6.77 -18.07 -6.74
C TRP A 33 6.17 -19.48 -6.95
N ARG A 34 6.43 -20.13 -8.09
CA ARG A 34 6.02 -21.53 -8.36
C ARG A 34 6.58 -22.49 -7.32
N ALA A 35 7.85 -22.35 -6.95
CA ALA A 35 8.49 -23.20 -5.95
C ALA A 35 7.89 -22.96 -4.56
N ILE A 36 7.54 -21.71 -4.24
CA ILE A 36 6.83 -21.37 -3.00
C ILE A 36 5.43 -21.99 -3.00
N HIS A 37 4.66 -21.87 -4.08
CA HIS A 37 3.31 -22.44 -4.17
C HIS A 37 3.32 -23.97 -4.19
N ALA A 38 4.37 -24.61 -4.73
CA ALA A 38 4.55 -26.05 -4.70
C ALA A 38 4.71 -26.63 -3.28
N GLN A 39 5.05 -25.80 -2.29
CA GLN A 39 5.09 -26.17 -0.87
C GLN A 39 3.68 -26.32 -0.26
N GLY A 40 2.63 -26.01 -1.03
CA GLY A 40 1.24 -26.16 -0.64
C GLY A 40 0.56 -24.84 -0.28
N GLN A 41 -0.77 -24.90 -0.24
CA GLN A 41 -1.64 -23.80 0.17
C GLN A 41 -2.73 -24.35 1.09
N GLY A 42 -3.20 -23.55 2.05
CA GLY A 42 -4.29 -23.99 2.92
C GLY A 42 -5.67 -23.91 2.25
N GLY A 43 -6.64 -24.63 2.81
CA GLY A 43 -8.04 -24.59 2.37
C GLY A 43 -8.75 -23.31 2.81
N LEU A 44 -9.83 -22.93 2.12
CA LEU A 44 -10.70 -21.83 2.56
C LEU A 44 -11.60 -22.23 3.74
N ASP A 45 -11.87 -23.54 3.86
CA ASP A 45 -12.64 -24.17 4.93
C ASP A 45 -11.76 -24.56 6.13
N ASP A 46 -10.53 -24.05 6.20
CA ASP A 46 -9.61 -24.32 7.31
C ASP A 46 -10.23 -23.85 8.63
N PRO A 47 -10.49 -24.74 9.61
CA PRO A 47 -11.09 -24.36 10.88
C PRO A 47 -10.17 -23.46 11.71
N ALA A 48 -8.86 -23.43 11.40
CA ALA A 48 -7.89 -22.54 12.02
C ALA A 48 -7.79 -21.17 11.31
N ARG A 49 -8.64 -20.90 10.30
CA ARG A 49 -8.71 -19.60 9.63
C ARG A 49 -9.05 -18.50 10.64
N PRO A 50 -8.21 -17.46 10.78
CA PRO A 50 -8.51 -16.35 11.67
C PRO A 50 -9.79 -15.61 11.29
N PRO A 51 -10.47 -14.99 12.28
CA PRO A 51 -11.63 -14.17 12.01
C PRO A 51 -11.23 -12.97 11.13
N LEU A 52 -12.14 -12.58 10.25
CA LEU A 52 -11.96 -11.44 9.34
C LEU A 52 -11.74 -10.13 10.11
N PHE A 53 -12.53 -9.93 11.17
CA PHE A 53 -12.43 -8.80 12.07
C PHE A 53 -11.72 -9.22 13.34
N THR A 54 -10.61 -8.55 13.64
CA THR A 54 -9.79 -8.82 14.82
C THR A 54 -10.53 -8.37 16.07
N ARG A 55 -10.59 -9.24 17.09
CA ARG A 55 -11.17 -8.92 18.40
C ARG A 55 -10.23 -9.39 19.49
N PRO A 56 -10.06 -8.64 20.60
CA PRO A 56 -9.28 -9.12 21.72
C PRO A 56 -9.91 -10.39 22.31
N ALA A 57 -9.08 -11.30 22.84
CA ALA A 57 -9.55 -12.54 23.47
C ALA A 57 -10.25 -12.28 24.81
N GLU A 58 -9.96 -11.13 25.43
CA GLU A 58 -10.57 -10.66 26.66
C GLU A 58 -11.26 -9.31 26.42
N PRO A 59 -12.36 -8.99 27.13
CA PRO A 59 -12.99 -7.68 27.04
C PRO A 59 -12.00 -6.54 27.33
N ARG A 60 -12.05 -5.49 26.49
CA ARG A 60 -11.27 -4.26 26.63
C ARG A 60 -12.20 -3.05 26.64
N ARG A 61 -11.72 -1.90 27.11
CA ARG A 61 -12.45 -0.64 26.98
C ARG A 61 -12.60 -0.33 25.48
N ARG A 62 -13.81 0.04 25.08
CA ARG A 62 -14.19 0.34 23.70
C ARG A 62 -14.75 1.75 23.65
N PHE A 63 -14.31 2.52 22.67
CA PHE A 63 -14.66 3.92 22.51
C PHE A 63 -15.27 4.11 21.12
N PRO A 64 -16.60 4.26 21.02
CA PRO A 64 -17.26 4.43 19.73
C PRO A 64 -16.77 5.71 19.07
N LEU A 65 -16.47 5.64 17.76
CA LEU A 65 -16.20 6.81 16.96
C LEU A 65 -17.52 7.36 16.40
N PRO A 66 -17.64 8.68 16.17
CA PRO A 66 -18.85 9.28 15.64
C PRO A 66 -19.34 8.58 14.36
N ALA A 67 -20.58 8.09 14.37
CA ALA A 67 -21.15 7.36 13.23
C ALA A 67 -21.48 8.31 12.05
N GLY A 68 -20.96 7.93 10.88
CA GLY A 68 -21.34 8.41 9.55
C GLY A 68 -20.17 9.03 8.77
N PRO A 69 -20.02 8.78 7.46
CA PRO A 69 -19.33 9.74 6.61
C PRO A 69 -20.17 11.01 6.58
N ARG A 70 -19.77 12.02 7.35
CA ARG A 70 -20.34 13.35 7.30
C ARG A 70 -19.40 14.17 6.42
N HIS A 71 -19.94 14.88 5.44
CA HIS A 71 -19.22 15.89 4.66
C HIS A 71 -18.38 15.43 3.46
N ARG A 72 -18.25 16.37 2.53
CA ARG A 72 -17.22 16.37 1.50
C ARG A 72 -15.91 16.75 2.20
N ILE A 73 -14.96 15.80 2.26
CA ILE A 73 -13.66 16.01 2.92
C ILE A 73 -12.65 16.73 2.01
N GLY A 74 -13.02 17.08 0.78
CA GLY A 74 -12.23 17.94 -0.10
C GLY A 74 -11.87 17.27 -1.43
N PRO A 75 -11.44 18.05 -2.44
CA PRO A 75 -11.17 17.55 -3.78
C PRO A 75 -9.99 16.56 -3.80
N LEU A 76 -10.17 15.42 -4.49
CA LEU A 76 -9.17 14.36 -4.57
C LEU A 76 -7.83 14.85 -5.15
N GLY A 77 -7.86 15.67 -6.19
CA GLY A 77 -6.64 16.21 -6.81
C GLY A 77 -5.77 16.98 -5.80
N ALA A 78 -6.37 17.89 -5.03
CA ALA A 78 -5.63 18.61 -3.99
C ALA A 78 -5.12 17.67 -2.89
N ALA A 79 -5.92 16.67 -2.50
CA ALA A 79 -5.54 15.68 -1.50
C ALA A 79 -4.33 14.85 -1.95
N LEU A 80 -4.32 14.36 -3.20
CA LEU A 80 -3.20 13.62 -3.80
C LEU A 80 -1.94 14.49 -3.96
N ARG A 81 -2.10 15.79 -4.25
CA ARG A 81 -0.98 16.75 -4.36
C ARG A 81 -0.48 17.28 -3.02
N GLU A 82 -1.12 16.87 -1.92
CA GLU A 82 -0.88 17.41 -0.58
C GLU A 82 -0.98 18.95 -0.53
N GLU A 83 -1.87 19.51 -1.35
CA GLU A 83 -2.12 20.95 -1.42
C GLU A 83 -3.03 21.41 -0.26
N PRO A 84 -2.79 22.60 0.30
CA PRO A 84 -3.76 23.22 1.20
C PRO A 84 -5.08 23.43 0.46
N THR A 85 -6.15 22.84 0.97
CA THR A 85 -7.50 23.13 0.49
C THR A 85 -8.00 24.39 1.20
N THR A 86 -8.16 25.49 0.47
CA THR A 86 -8.87 26.66 1.01
C THR A 86 -10.34 26.27 1.15
N PRO A 87 -10.99 26.49 2.31
CA PRO A 87 -12.43 26.28 2.44
C PRO A 87 -13.15 27.08 1.35
N VAL A 88 -14.04 26.43 0.60
CA VAL A 88 -14.79 27.07 -0.48
C VAL A 88 -15.58 28.24 0.10
N ALA A 89 -15.28 29.46 -0.36
CA ALA A 89 -16.01 30.67 0.03
C ALA A 89 -17.48 30.53 -0.41
N GLY A 90 -18.40 30.43 0.56
CA GLY A 90 -19.84 30.30 0.31
C GLY A 90 -20.52 29.17 1.09
N ALA A 91 -19.78 28.29 1.77
CA ALA A 91 -20.34 27.49 2.86
C ALA A 91 -20.61 28.42 4.04
N ASP A 92 -21.83 28.35 4.57
CA ASP A 92 -22.36 29.18 5.64
C ASP A 92 -21.31 29.37 6.77
N ARG A 93 -21.06 30.62 7.18
CA ARG A 93 -20.08 30.96 8.23
C ARG A 93 -20.64 30.69 9.64
N SER A 94 -21.35 29.58 9.76
CA SER A 94 -21.86 28.97 10.98
C SER A 94 -21.28 27.54 11.10
N GLY A 95 -19.94 27.43 11.00
CA GLY A 95 -19.21 26.18 11.22
C GLY A 95 -18.42 25.69 10.01
N THR A 96 -17.29 26.34 9.70
CA THR A 96 -16.27 25.82 8.77
C THR A 96 -15.13 25.09 9.49
N GLY A 97 -15.42 24.46 10.63
CA GLY A 97 -14.55 23.44 11.19
C GLY A 97 -14.91 22.11 10.55
N HIS A 98 -13.98 21.15 10.56
CA HIS A 98 -14.43 19.76 10.64
C HIS A 98 -15.37 19.64 11.86
N GLY A 99 -16.03 18.50 12.04
CA GLY A 99 -16.57 18.18 13.35
C GLY A 99 -15.51 18.34 14.47
N SER A 100 -15.88 18.05 15.71
CA SER A 100 -14.88 17.89 16.79
C SER A 100 -13.64 17.10 16.33
N ASP A 101 -12.47 17.31 16.95
CA ASP A 101 -11.24 16.57 16.56
C ASP A 101 -11.46 15.04 16.56
N LEU A 102 -12.41 14.53 17.38
CA LEU A 102 -12.85 13.13 17.39
C LEU A 102 -13.63 12.72 16.13
N GLU A 103 -14.47 13.60 15.57
CA GLU A 103 -15.14 13.37 14.27
C GLU A 103 -14.11 13.31 13.14
N ARG A 104 -13.11 14.19 13.12
CA ARG A 104 -12.02 14.17 12.14
C ARG A 104 -11.18 12.89 12.24
N LEU A 105 -10.93 12.40 13.47
CA LEU A 105 -10.29 11.10 13.69
C LEU A 105 -11.16 9.94 13.18
N GLY A 106 -12.47 9.99 13.43
CA GLY A 106 -13.44 9.03 12.90
C GLY A 106 -13.41 8.98 11.38
N GLU A 107 -13.48 10.14 10.71
CA GLU A 107 -13.40 10.26 9.25
C GLU A 107 -12.07 9.70 8.71
N LEU A 108 -10.94 10.04 9.35
CA LEU A 108 -9.63 9.53 8.98
C LEU A 108 -9.58 7.99 8.99
N LEU A 109 -10.09 7.37 10.05
CA LEU A 109 -10.07 5.91 10.21
C LEU A 109 -11.11 5.22 9.30
N PHE A 110 -12.29 5.81 9.13
CA PHE A 110 -13.33 5.29 8.24
C PHE A 110 -12.89 5.31 6.78
N TYR A 111 -12.54 6.47 6.24
CA TYR A 111 -12.10 6.56 4.86
C TYR A 111 -10.74 5.91 4.66
N GLY A 112 -9.87 5.96 5.67
CA GLY A 112 -8.54 5.36 5.66
C GLY A 112 -8.55 3.85 5.50
N TYR A 113 -9.33 3.14 6.33
CA TYR A 113 -9.35 1.67 6.31
C TYR A 113 -10.62 1.04 6.92
N GLY A 114 -11.73 1.79 6.96
CA GLY A 114 -13.00 1.33 7.50
C GLY A 114 -13.70 0.28 6.64
N PHE A 115 -14.72 -0.34 7.23
CA PHE A 115 -15.66 -1.18 6.51
C PHE A 115 -16.47 -0.33 5.53
N SER A 116 -16.38 -0.62 4.24
CA SER A 116 -16.87 0.27 3.17
C SER A 116 -18.16 -0.22 2.51
N ARG A 117 -18.32 -1.55 2.38
CA ARG A 117 -19.51 -2.18 1.80
C ARG A 117 -19.60 -3.67 2.14
N MET A 118 -20.82 -4.18 2.08
CA MET A 118 -21.15 -5.60 2.02
C MET A 118 -21.81 -5.91 0.67
N ASP A 119 -21.27 -6.88 -0.05
CA ASP A 119 -21.88 -7.41 -1.28
C ASP A 119 -22.71 -8.65 -0.91
N ILE A 120 -23.94 -8.77 -1.39
CA ILE A 120 -24.88 -9.85 -1.04
C ILE A 120 -25.44 -10.47 -2.32
N GLY A 121 -25.27 -11.78 -2.54
CA GLY A 121 -25.88 -12.48 -3.68
C GLY A 121 -25.37 -13.90 -3.87
N PRO A 122 -26.04 -14.72 -4.71
CA PRO A 122 -25.74 -16.14 -4.93
C PRO A 122 -24.33 -16.46 -5.49
N GLN A 123 -23.56 -15.45 -5.91
CA GLN A 123 -22.21 -15.62 -6.46
C GLN A 123 -21.16 -14.76 -5.74
N VAL A 124 -21.53 -14.12 -4.63
CA VAL A 124 -20.58 -13.29 -3.88
C VAL A 124 -19.70 -14.20 -3.02
N GLU A 125 -18.47 -14.43 -3.46
CA GLU A 125 -17.47 -15.21 -2.71
C GLU A 125 -16.84 -14.36 -1.58
N TRP A 126 -16.68 -13.05 -1.82
CA TRP A 126 -15.96 -12.13 -0.93
C TRP A 126 -16.82 -10.94 -0.49
N PRO A 127 -17.81 -11.13 0.40
CA PRO A 127 -18.86 -10.13 0.65
C PRO A 127 -18.38 -8.90 1.42
N TRP A 128 -17.33 -9.02 2.23
CA TRP A 128 -16.92 -7.96 3.15
C TRP A 128 -15.81 -7.10 2.53
N HIS A 129 -16.05 -5.80 2.38
CA HIS A 129 -15.09 -4.90 1.77
C HIS A 129 -14.65 -3.75 2.68
N ARG A 130 -13.37 -3.37 2.55
CA ARG A 130 -12.81 -2.14 3.13
C ARG A 130 -12.54 -1.11 2.03
N THR A 131 -12.03 0.05 2.42
CA THR A 131 -11.73 1.17 1.50
C THR A 131 -10.54 0.91 0.57
N VAL A 132 -9.72 -0.10 0.88
CA VAL A 132 -8.61 -0.57 0.04
C VAL A 132 -8.86 -1.98 -0.49
N ALA A 133 -8.12 -2.39 -1.52
CA ALA A 133 -8.13 -3.78 -1.99
C ALA A 133 -7.32 -4.70 -1.07
N SER A 134 -7.71 -5.97 -1.01
CA SER A 134 -7.03 -7.02 -0.23
C SER A 134 -7.13 -8.35 -0.99
N ALA A 135 -6.07 -9.16 -0.94
CA ALA A 135 -6.08 -10.48 -1.57
C ALA A 135 -7.21 -11.35 -0.98
N ARG A 136 -8.23 -11.67 -1.80
CA ARG A 136 -9.45 -12.39 -1.37
C ARG A 136 -10.16 -11.74 -0.18
N CYS A 137 -10.04 -10.42 -0.01
CA CYS A 137 -10.67 -9.69 1.08
C CYS A 137 -10.31 -10.24 2.47
N PHE A 138 -9.08 -10.70 2.71
CA PHE A 138 -8.65 -11.24 4.00
C PHE A 138 -8.28 -10.18 5.04
N TYR A 139 -7.90 -8.99 4.59
CA TYR A 139 -7.55 -7.83 5.42
C TYR A 139 -6.61 -8.15 6.60
N PRO A 140 -5.37 -8.61 6.33
CA PRO A 140 -4.34 -8.80 7.35
C PRO A 140 -3.90 -7.52 8.04
N VAL A 141 -4.06 -6.36 7.40
CA VAL A 141 -3.63 -5.09 7.97
C VAL A 141 -4.53 -4.69 9.13
N GLU A 142 -3.93 -4.04 10.13
CA GLU A 142 -4.57 -3.51 11.32
C GLU A 142 -3.99 -2.13 11.61
N LEU A 143 -4.76 -1.27 12.27
CA LEU A 143 -4.33 0.07 12.68
C LEU A 143 -4.31 0.15 14.19
N ALA A 144 -3.14 0.41 14.76
CA ALA A 144 -3.01 0.93 16.11
C ALA A 144 -2.94 2.47 16.04
N VAL A 145 -3.60 3.15 16.96
CA VAL A 145 -3.90 4.57 16.89
C VAL A 145 -3.63 5.20 18.25
N TRP A 146 -2.75 6.19 18.27
CA TRP A 146 -2.73 7.22 19.29
C TRP A 146 -3.33 8.49 18.70
N SER A 147 -4.11 9.24 19.47
CA SER A 147 -4.60 10.56 19.08
C SER A 147 -4.87 11.45 20.30
N ASP A 148 -4.63 12.75 20.17
CA ASP A 148 -4.96 13.74 21.19
C ASP A 148 -6.48 13.96 21.36
N ALA A 149 -7.27 13.50 20.39
CA ALA A 149 -8.72 13.56 20.40
C ALA A 149 -9.40 12.31 21.01
N ALA A 150 -8.63 11.26 21.28
CA ALA A 150 -9.10 10.00 21.85
C ALA A 150 -8.71 9.90 23.34
N PRO A 151 -9.27 8.92 24.09
CA PRO A 151 -8.78 8.60 25.42
C PRO A 151 -7.26 8.35 25.43
N ALA A 152 -6.63 8.56 26.59
CA ALA A 152 -5.19 8.38 26.71
C ALA A 152 -4.75 6.97 26.34
N GLY A 153 -3.62 6.87 25.64
CA GLY A 153 -3.05 5.59 25.24
C GLY A 153 -3.15 5.27 23.76
N VAL A 154 -2.74 4.05 23.42
CA VAL A 154 -2.84 3.47 22.09
C VAL A 154 -4.01 2.49 22.04
N HIS A 155 -4.74 2.54 20.92
CA HIS A 155 -5.94 1.76 20.68
C HIS A 155 -5.84 1.03 19.35
N ARG A 156 -6.47 -0.13 19.20
CA ARG A 156 -6.71 -0.78 17.91
C ARG A 156 -8.01 -0.26 17.32
N TYR A 157 -7.99 0.14 16.06
CA TYR A 157 -9.22 0.48 15.34
C TYR A 157 -10.00 -0.79 14.97
N ASP A 158 -11.26 -0.89 15.40
CA ASP A 158 -12.19 -1.93 14.96
C ASP A 158 -13.05 -1.38 13.80
N PRO A 159 -12.77 -1.79 12.55
CA PRO A 159 -13.52 -1.29 11.40
C PRO A 159 -14.94 -1.86 11.30
N ALA A 160 -15.27 -2.97 11.99
CA ALA A 160 -16.62 -3.55 11.93
C ALA A 160 -17.63 -2.71 12.73
N HIS A 161 -17.20 -2.18 13.87
CA HIS A 161 -18.05 -1.38 14.76
C HIS A 161 -17.73 0.12 14.73
N HIS A 162 -16.71 0.52 13.95
CA HIS A 162 -16.21 1.90 13.87
C HIS A 162 -15.91 2.50 15.24
N GLU A 163 -14.90 1.94 15.91
CA GLU A 163 -14.55 2.29 17.29
C GLU A 163 -13.07 2.03 17.57
N LEU A 164 -12.61 2.49 18.73
CA LEU A 164 -11.27 2.22 19.25
C LEU A 164 -11.34 1.24 20.41
N SER A 165 -10.57 0.15 20.33
CA SER A 165 -10.41 -0.85 21.39
C SER A 165 -9.05 -0.67 22.06
N GLU A 166 -9.00 -0.52 23.38
CA GLU A 166 -7.77 -0.25 24.10
C GLU A 166 -6.68 -1.32 23.93
N LEU A 167 -5.44 -0.88 23.69
CA LEU A 167 -4.24 -1.71 23.76
C LEU A 167 -3.39 -1.38 25.00
N ARG A 168 -3.08 -0.08 25.21
CA ARG A 168 -2.21 0.42 26.26
C ARG A 168 -2.62 1.81 26.69
N GLU A 169 -2.89 2.04 27.97
CA GLU A 169 -3.24 3.38 28.50
C GLU A 169 -2.01 4.26 28.79
N ASP A 170 -0.83 3.65 28.93
CA ASP A 170 0.43 4.27 29.37
C ASP A 170 1.39 4.60 28.23
N VAL A 171 0.95 4.48 26.97
CA VAL A 171 1.77 4.74 25.78
C VAL A 171 1.25 5.98 25.04
N GLY A 172 2.10 6.99 24.92
CA GLY A 172 1.83 8.24 24.22
C GLY A 172 2.68 8.42 22.96
N PRO A 173 2.68 9.64 22.38
CA PRO A 173 3.41 9.92 21.15
C PRO A 173 4.92 9.97 21.39
N SER A 174 5.38 10.29 22.60
CA SER A 174 6.80 10.32 22.99
C SER A 174 7.46 8.95 22.92
N GLU A 175 6.78 7.91 23.41
CA GLU A 175 7.31 6.55 23.39
C GLU A 175 7.37 6.00 21.97
N LEU A 176 6.33 6.27 21.16
CA LEU A 176 6.29 5.91 19.74
C LEU A 176 7.38 6.66 18.94
N ALA A 177 7.60 7.94 19.24
CA ALA A 177 8.65 8.74 18.64
C ALA A 177 10.05 8.21 18.99
N ALA A 178 10.27 7.84 20.27
CA ALA A 178 11.55 7.29 20.70
C ALA A 178 11.89 5.97 19.98
N ALA A 179 10.91 5.08 19.80
CA ALA A 179 11.09 3.82 19.07
C ALA A 179 11.39 4.01 17.56
N SER A 180 11.18 5.20 17.01
CA SER A 180 11.41 5.54 15.59
C SER A 180 12.49 6.62 15.40
N ALA A 181 13.28 6.92 16.45
CA ALA A 181 14.26 8.01 16.44
C ALA A 181 13.68 9.33 15.89
N ALA A 182 12.52 9.72 16.40
CA ALA A 182 11.68 10.79 15.88
C ALA A 182 11.34 11.87 16.92
N ARG A 183 10.63 12.92 16.49
CA ARG A 183 9.88 13.83 17.34
C ARG A 183 8.43 13.89 16.86
N PHE A 184 7.49 13.56 17.74
CA PHE A 184 6.06 13.67 17.47
C PHE A 184 5.41 14.81 18.28
N ASP A 185 6.20 15.80 18.70
CA ASP A 185 5.71 16.99 19.39
C ASP A 185 4.61 17.69 18.54
N GLY A 186 3.44 17.92 19.14
CA GLY A 186 2.30 18.55 18.45
C GLY A 186 1.55 17.67 17.46
N ALA A 187 1.88 16.37 17.35
CA ALA A 187 1.11 15.45 16.53
C ALA A 187 -0.33 15.32 17.06
N ARG A 188 -1.31 15.29 16.14
CA ARG A 188 -2.73 15.05 16.41
C ARG A 188 -3.07 13.57 16.45
N ALA A 189 -2.36 12.78 15.65
CA ALA A 189 -2.50 11.33 15.64
C ALA A 189 -1.18 10.66 15.25
N VAL A 190 -0.99 9.43 15.71
CA VAL A 190 0.06 8.52 15.22
C VAL A 190 -0.64 7.21 14.87
N LEU A 191 -0.69 6.91 13.58
CA LEU A 191 -1.21 5.65 13.06
C LEU A 191 -0.05 4.68 12.91
N VAL A 192 -0.12 3.52 13.53
CA VAL A 192 0.84 2.43 13.33
C VAL A 192 0.17 1.33 12.53
N VAL A 193 0.71 1.08 11.34
CA VAL A 193 0.22 0.06 10.41
C VAL A 193 0.90 -1.26 10.76
N THR A 194 0.12 -2.23 11.20
CA THR A 194 0.58 -3.59 11.49
C THR A 194 -0.08 -4.60 10.55
N ALA A 195 0.47 -5.80 10.46
CA ALA A 195 -0.12 -6.89 9.69
C ALA A 195 -0.15 -8.18 10.49
N ARG A 196 -1.36 -8.71 10.74
CA ARG A 196 -1.59 -10.03 11.31
C ARG A 196 -1.38 -11.09 10.23
N LEU A 197 -0.18 -11.64 10.16
CA LEU A 197 0.29 -12.44 9.04
C LEU A 197 -0.55 -13.71 8.82
N GLY A 198 -1.08 -14.32 9.88
CA GLY A 198 -1.89 -15.53 9.75
C GLY A 198 -3.25 -15.34 9.09
N LYS A 199 -3.79 -14.12 9.04
CA LYS A 199 -4.98 -13.81 8.21
C LYS A 199 -4.74 -14.06 6.73
N THR A 200 -3.47 -14.12 6.31
CA THR A 200 -3.09 -14.44 4.93
C THR A 200 -2.32 -15.77 4.85
N ALA A 201 -1.52 -16.10 5.87
CA ALA A 201 -0.70 -17.31 5.91
C ALA A 201 -1.52 -18.59 5.96
N PHE A 202 -2.71 -18.61 6.57
CA PHE A 202 -3.57 -19.80 6.55
C PHE A 202 -3.79 -20.30 5.10
N ARG A 203 -3.95 -19.39 4.13
CA ARG A 203 -4.12 -19.69 2.71
C ARG A 203 -2.81 -19.73 1.95
N TYR A 204 -1.98 -18.70 2.08
CA TYR A 204 -0.83 -18.43 1.20
C TYR A 204 0.53 -18.81 1.80
N ARG A 205 0.57 -19.25 3.06
CA ARG A 205 1.76 -19.84 3.70
C ARG A 205 2.99 -18.93 3.52
N ASN A 206 4.05 -19.45 2.89
CA ASN A 206 5.30 -18.74 2.61
C ASN A 206 5.21 -17.59 1.58
N TYR A 207 4.04 -17.35 0.98
CA TYR A 207 3.77 -16.19 0.11
C TYR A 207 3.03 -15.05 0.83
N ALA A 208 2.56 -15.30 2.06
CA ALA A 208 1.68 -14.39 2.77
C ALA A 208 2.31 -13.04 3.11
N TYR A 209 3.62 -13.02 3.41
CA TYR A 209 4.29 -11.78 3.77
C TYR A 209 4.26 -10.73 2.63
N ARG A 210 4.38 -11.19 1.37
CA ARG A 210 4.25 -10.31 0.19
C ARG A 210 2.88 -9.68 0.13
N LEU A 211 1.82 -10.48 0.22
CA LEU A 211 0.45 -10.00 0.13
C LEU A 211 0.08 -9.04 1.27
N ALA A 212 0.51 -9.34 2.50
CA ALA A 212 0.23 -8.51 3.66
C ALA A 212 0.96 -7.15 3.60
N THR A 213 2.23 -7.14 3.19
CA THR A 213 3.02 -5.90 3.04
C THR A 213 2.55 -5.05 1.86
N GLN A 214 2.13 -5.67 0.75
CA GLN A 214 1.50 -4.98 -0.37
C GLN A 214 0.20 -4.28 0.04
N GLU A 215 -0.66 -4.95 0.81
CA GLU A 215 -1.87 -4.33 1.34
C GLU A 215 -1.54 -3.18 2.29
N ALA A 216 -0.53 -3.31 3.14
CA ALA A 216 -0.10 -2.21 4.00
C ALA A 216 0.31 -0.97 3.20
N GLY A 217 0.94 -1.14 2.04
CA GLY A 217 1.24 -0.05 1.11
C GLY A 217 -0.03 0.62 0.57
N LEU A 218 -1.03 -0.19 0.17
CA LEU A 218 -2.34 0.34 -0.25
C LEU A 218 -3.01 1.14 0.88
N VAL A 219 -2.95 0.64 2.12
CA VAL A 219 -3.49 1.31 3.31
C VAL A 219 -2.77 2.63 3.57
N LEU A 220 -1.43 2.66 3.53
CA LEU A 220 -0.65 3.88 3.70
C LEU A 220 -1.00 4.92 2.63
N GLY A 221 -1.09 4.51 1.36
CA GLY A 221 -1.48 5.41 0.28
C GLY A 221 -2.86 6.03 0.51
N ASN A 222 -3.81 5.22 0.98
CA ASN A 222 -5.16 5.69 1.28
C ASN A 222 -5.19 6.63 2.49
N LEU A 223 -4.53 6.26 3.59
CA LEU A 223 -4.44 7.06 4.82
C LEU A 223 -3.85 8.44 4.56
N ARG A 224 -2.81 8.53 3.74
CA ARG A 224 -2.17 9.82 3.41
C ARG A 224 -3.08 10.72 2.58
N VAL A 225 -3.76 10.17 1.58
CA VAL A 225 -4.72 10.93 0.78
C VAL A 225 -5.89 11.43 1.65
N VAL A 226 -6.44 10.58 2.50
CA VAL A 226 -7.53 10.95 3.41
C VAL A 226 -7.08 11.97 4.45
N ALA A 227 -5.93 11.75 5.11
CA ALA A 227 -5.35 12.71 6.03
C ALA A 227 -5.16 14.07 5.34
N SER A 228 -4.69 14.05 4.09
CA SER A 228 -4.49 15.26 3.32
C SER A 228 -5.76 16.02 3.01
N ALA A 229 -6.81 15.32 2.59
CA ALA A 229 -8.13 15.91 2.38
C ALA A 229 -8.66 16.56 3.67
N LEU A 230 -8.46 15.88 4.80
CA LEU A 230 -8.81 16.37 6.13
C LEU A 230 -7.91 17.51 6.62
N GLY A 231 -6.91 17.98 5.87
CA GLY A 231 -6.00 19.05 6.28
C GLY A 231 -4.93 18.63 7.30
N LEU A 232 -4.62 17.34 7.36
CA LEU A 232 -3.53 16.78 8.15
C LEU A 232 -2.32 16.49 7.24
N GLY A 233 -1.11 16.59 7.77
CA GLY A 233 0.13 16.26 7.06
C GLY A 233 1.13 15.52 7.93
N GLY A 234 2.06 14.80 7.30
CA GLY A 234 3.12 14.08 7.99
C GLY A 234 3.84 13.12 7.06
N HIS A 235 4.98 12.60 7.53
CA HIS A 235 5.85 11.69 6.78
C HIS A 235 5.74 10.27 7.32
N THR A 236 5.70 9.30 6.41
CA THR A 236 5.70 7.89 6.82
C THR A 236 7.08 7.53 7.40
N ARG A 237 7.06 6.74 8.46
CA ARG A 237 8.25 6.16 9.09
C ARG A 237 8.29 4.67 8.81
N PHE A 238 9.29 4.24 8.05
CA PHE A 238 9.60 2.84 7.75
C PHE A 238 10.75 2.30 8.64
N ARG A 239 11.45 3.19 9.36
CA ARG A 239 12.59 2.83 10.20
C ARG A 239 12.27 3.08 11.67
N PHE A 240 12.12 1.98 12.39
CA PHE A 240 11.81 1.92 13.82
C PHE A 240 12.39 0.64 14.42
N LEU A 241 12.55 0.61 15.74
CA LEU A 241 12.96 -0.58 16.48
C LEU A 241 11.75 -1.51 16.63
N ASP A 242 11.68 -2.56 15.81
CA ASP A 242 10.49 -3.40 15.64
C ASP A 242 9.99 -3.98 16.97
N GLU A 243 10.90 -4.53 17.77
CA GLU A 243 10.53 -5.14 19.05
C GLU A 243 10.09 -4.11 20.10
N ALA A 244 10.72 -2.94 20.12
CA ALA A 244 10.33 -1.88 21.05
C ALA A 244 8.91 -1.42 20.73
N LEU A 245 8.61 -1.23 19.44
CA LEU A 245 7.29 -0.81 18.98
C LEU A 245 6.24 -1.91 19.19
N ALA A 246 6.56 -3.18 18.89
CA ALA A 246 5.67 -4.30 19.17
C ALA A 246 5.27 -4.37 20.65
N ARG A 247 6.22 -4.14 21.58
CA ARG A 247 5.95 -4.07 23.02
C ARG A 247 5.09 -2.87 23.41
N LEU A 248 5.32 -1.70 22.80
CA LEU A 248 4.48 -0.51 23.01
C LEU A 248 3.04 -0.70 22.52
N LEU A 249 2.83 -1.55 21.52
CA LEU A 249 1.51 -1.86 20.97
C LEU A 249 0.85 -3.09 21.62
N ALA A 250 1.50 -3.70 22.62
CA ALA A 250 1.07 -4.92 23.27
C ALA A 250 0.80 -6.10 22.30
N LEU A 251 1.60 -6.21 21.24
CA LEU A 251 1.47 -7.27 20.25
C LEU A 251 1.91 -8.64 20.80
N PRO A 252 1.42 -9.74 20.22
CA PRO A 252 1.89 -11.09 20.53
C PRO A 252 3.38 -11.30 20.26
N ASP A 253 3.98 -12.25 20.99
CA ASP A 253 5.42 -12.57 20.93
C ASP A 253 5.76 -13.74 20.00
N ASP A 254 4.81 -14.14 19.17
CA ASP A 254 4.90 -15.32 18.29
C ASP A 254 5.15 -14.94 16.82
N ASP A 255 5.57 -13.68 16.59
CA ASP A 255 5.82 -13.08 15.27
C ASP A 255 4.61 -13.08 14.33
N SER A 256 3.41 -13.29 14.88
CA SER A 256 2.19 -13.34 14.09
C SER A 256 1.63 -11.99 13.67
N GLU A 257 2.15 -10.91 14.25
CA GLU A 257 1.80 -9.54 13.89
C GLU A 257 3.07 -8.69 13.69
N SER A 258 3.31 -8.26 12.46
CA SER A 258 4.47 -7.44 12.08
C SER A 258 4.08 -5.96 12.10
N VAL A 259 4.91 -5.10 12.69
CA VAL A 259 4.80 -3.65 12.50
C VAL A 259 5.44 -3.27 11.17
N LEU A 260 4.76 -2.47 10.35
CA LEU A 260 5.20 -2.18 8.98
C LEU A 260 5.53 -0.70 8.74
N ALA A 261 4.80 0.21 9.38
CA ALA A 261 5.04 1.64 9.27
C ALA A 261 4.39 2.43 10.42
N LEU A 262 4.90 3.63 10.70
CA LEU A 262 4.17 4.65 11.46
C LEU A 262 3.85 5.84 10.55
N LEU A 263 2.71 6.47 10.76
CA LEU A 263 2.29 7.70 10.13
C LEU A 263 1.87 8.69 11.23
N PRO A 264 2.82 9.48 11.77
CA PRO A 264 2.50 10.63 12.60
C PRO A 264 1.85 11.73 11.75
N LEU A 265 0.83 12.37 12.28
CA LEU A 265 0.02 13.38 11.60
C LEU A 265 -0.14 14.62 12.47
N TRP A 266 0.04 15.78 11.85
CA TRP A 266 -0.16 17.10 12.43
C TRP A 266 -1.22 17.84 11.62
N ASP A 267 -1.75 18.93 12.19
CA ASP A 267 -2.38 19.95 11.36
C ASP A 267 -1.40 20.39 10.28
N ARG A 268 -1.84 20.44 9.01
CA ARG A 268 -0.94 20.63 7.84
C ARG A 268 0.00 21.82 7.99
N GLN A 269 -0.48 22.92 8.56
CA GLN A 269 0.30 24.15 8.75
C GLN A 269 1.46 23.97 9.74
N ASN A 270 1.36 22.98 10.63
CA ASN A 270 2.32 22.65 11.66
C ASN A 270 3.08 21.34 11.37
N ALA A 271 2.77 20.68 10.24
CA ALA A 271 3.43 19.45 9.86
C ALA A 271 4.93 19.71 9.58
N PRO A 272 5.84 18.87 10.08
CA PRO A 272 7.24 18.93 9.69
C PRO A 272 7.39 18.87 8.17
N THR A 273 8.35 19.61 7.62
CA THR A 273 8.66 19.60 6.18
C THR A 273 9.53 18.40 5.76
N GLU A 274 10.11 17.71 6.75
CA GLU A 274 10.93 16.51 6.58
C GLU A 274 10.67 15.53 7.74
N PRO A 275 10.93 14.23 7.57
CA PRO A 275 10.69 13.21 8.61
C PRO A 275 11.48 13.42 9.92
N GLY A 276 12.62 14.14 9.82
CA GLY A 276 13.55 14.42 10.91
C GLY A 276 14.23 13.17 11.50
N HIS A 277 15.26 13.38 12.30
CA HIS A 277 15.94 12.32 13.05
C HIS A 277 16.36 12.84 14.42
N ARG A 278 16.00 12.10 15.48
CA ARG A 278 16.42 12.36 16.85
C ARG A 278 16.63 11.04 17.59
N PRO A 279 17.89 10.66 17.87
CA PRO A 279 18.16 9.52 18.71
C PRO A 279 17.52 9.73 20.09
N ALA A 280 16.85 8.70 20.57
CA ALA A 280 16.40 8.59 21.94
C ALA A 280 16.60 7.14 22.37
N ALA A 281 17.11 6.92 23.58
CA ALA A 281 17.09 5.59 24.16
C ALA A 281 15.62 5.26 24.50
N PRO A 282 15.00 4.26 23.85
CA PRO A 282 13.65 3.89 24.21
C PRO A 282 13.68 3.32 25.63
N VAL A 283 12.85 3.85 26.52
CA VAL A 283 12.61 3.19 27.80
C VAL A 283 11.72 1.98 27.51
N PRO A 284 12.17 0.73 27.76
CA PRO A 284 11.36 -0.45 27.46
C PRO A 284 10.08 -0.38 28.29
N PRO A 285 8.89 -0.34 27.65
CA PRO A 285 7.64 -0.36 28.40
C PRO A 285 7.53 -1.67 29.18
N ARG A 286 6.70 -1.68 30.24
CA ARG A 286 6.28 -2.94 30.87
C ARG A 286 5.73 -3.88 29.79
N ARG A 287 6.13 -5.14 29.86
CA ARG A 287 5.69 -6.17 28.91
C ARG A 287 4.24 -6.53 29.22
N THR A 288 3.37 -6.16 28.31
CA THR A 288 1.94 -6.47 28.30
C THR A 288 1.60 -6.97 26.91
N VAL A 289 0.81 -8.03 26.82
CA VAL A 289 0.32 -8.59 25.56
C VAL A 289 -1.20 -8.57 25.60
N VAL A 290 -1.83 -8.08 24.54
CA VAL A 290 -3.28 -8.19 24.34
C VAL A 290 -3.54 -9.39 23.42
N PRO A 291 -3.94 -10.55 23.97
CA PRO A 291 -4.21 -11.71 23.15
C PRO A 291 -5.41 -11.46 22.24
N VAL A 292 -5.41 -12.10 21.07
CA VAL A 292 -6.44 -11.97 20.06
C VAL A 292 -7.28 -13.24 19.99
N ALA A 293 -8.60 -13.09 19.86
CA ALA A 293 -9.54 -14.20 19.74
C ALA A 293 -9.37 -14.95 18.40
N GLY A 294 -9.60 -16.26 18.42
CA GLY A 294 -9.60 -17.09 17.20
C GLY A 294 -8.21 -17.49 16.69
N GLY A 295 -7.18 -17.39 17.54
CA GLY A 295 -5.82 -17.82 17.22
C GLY A 295 -5.07 -16.86 16.28
N ASN A 296 -3.82 -17.21 15.99
CA ASN A 296 -2.95 -16.42 15.12
C ASN A 296 -3.07 -16.81 13.64
N GLY A 297 -3.54 -18.02 13.31
CA GLY A 297 -3.67 -18.55 11.94
C GLY A 297 -2.35 -18.84 11.24
N ILE A 298 -1.26 -18.97 12.00
CA ILE A 298 0.06 -19.28 11.48
C ILE A 298 0.44 -20.68 11.91
N GLU A 299 0.75 -21.52 10.94
CA GLU A 299 1.42 -22.79 11.14
C GLU A 299 2.92 -22.58 10.88
N PRO A 300 3.80 -22.59 11.90
CA PRO A 300 5.19 -22.18 11.76
C PRO A 300 5.97 -23.00 10.74
N GLU A 301 5.75 -24.32 10.70
CA GLU A 301 6.44 -25.22 9.76
C GLU A 301 6.10 -24.90 8.30
N LEU A 302 4.82 -24.65 8.01
CA LEU A 302 4.38 -24.30 6.67
C LEU A 302 4.61 -22.83 6.30
N SER A 303 4.87 -21.96 7.28
CA SER A 303 5.05 -20.51 7.10
C SER A 303 6.47 -20.04 7.45
N HIS A 304 7.44 -20.96 7.50
CA HIS A 304 8.79 -20.70 8.00
C HIS A 304 9.51 -19.59 7.23
N ARG A 305 9.31 -19.45 5.91
CA ARG A 305 9.93 -18.38 5.12
C ARG A 305 9.32 -17.02 5.45
N THR A 306 7.99 -16.96 5.58
CA THR A 306 7.27 -15.75 6.01
C THR A 306 7.78 -15.26 7.37
N LEU A 307 7.92 -16.16 8.34
CA LEU A 307 8.43 -15.82 9.67
C LEU A 307 9.92 -15.43 9.64
N ALA A 308 10.73 -16.15 8.85
CA ALA A 308 12.15 -15.85 8.75
C ALA A 308 12.42 -14.48 8.12
N VAL A 309 11.74 -14.12 7.02
CA VAL A 309 11.90 -12.80 6.39
C VAL A 309 11.34 -11.67 7.26
N GLU A 310 10.25 -11.93 8.00
CA GLU A 310 9.72 -10.93 8.93
C GLU A 310 10.76 -10.57 9.99
N ARG A 311 11.38 -11.57 10.62
CA ARG A 311 12.46 -11.39 11.61
C ARG A 311 13.70 -10.73 11.01
N ALA A 312 14.16 -11.22 9.86
CA ALA A 312 15.32 -10.66 9.16
C ALA A 312 15.10 -9.21 8.68
N SER A 313 13.83 -8.77 8.59
CA SER A 313 13.50 -7.40 8.23
C SER A 313 13.50 -6.43 9.42
N ARG A 314 13.73 -6.91 10.65
CA ARG A 314 13.68 -6.08 11.86
C ARG A 314 14.94 -5.23 12.02
N LEU A 315 14.75 -4.04 12.60
CA LEU A 315 15.83 -3.20 13.10
C LEU A 315 15.81 -3.28 14.62
N HIS A 316 16.98 -3.45 15.22
CA HIS A 316 17.12 -3.84 16.63
C HIS A 316 17.80 -2.76 17.47
N GLU A 317 18.72 -2.02 16.87
CA GLU A 317 19.56 -1.07 17.59
C GLU A 317 19.36 0.36 17.08
N PRO A 318 19.51 1.39 17.92
CA PRO A 318 19.40 2.79 17.47
C PRO A 318 20.31 3.14 16.28
N ALA A 319 21.46 2.48 16.15
CA ALA A 319 22.37 2.65 15.02
C ALA A 319 21.75 2.24 13.67
N ASP A 320 20.80 1.29 13.67
CA ASP A 320 20.05 0.90 12.46
C ASP A 320 19.13 2.03 11.94
N LEU A 321 18.83 3.03 12.78
CA LEU A 321 17.93 4.15 12.48
C LEU A 321 18.66 5.40 12.03
N GLU A 322 19.99 5.39 11.97
CA GLU A 322 20.79 6.54 11.52
C GLU A 322 20.39 6.95 10.10
N PRO A 323 20.25 8.25 9.79
CA PRO A 323 19.84 8.72 8.46
C PRO A 323 20.78 8.21 7.37
N VAL A 324 20.20 7.61 6.33
CA VAL A 324 20.96 7.26 5.13
C VAL A 324 20.85 8.43 4.16
N ARG A 325 21.99 9.07 3.87
CA ARG A 325 22.11 10.11 2.84
C ARG A 325 22.77 9.47 1.62
N ALA A 326 21.96 9.04 0.67
CA ALA A 326 22.48 8.57 -0.62
C ALA A 326 22.52 9.75 -1.61
N PRO A 327 23.55 9.87 -2.46
CA PRO A 327 23.52 10.87 -3.53
C PRO A 327 22.28 10.67 -4.41
N ALA A 328 21.78 11.75 -5.00
CA ALA A 328 20.71 11.66 -5.99
C ALA A 328 21.13 10.72 -7.13
N SER A 329 20.51 9.55 -7.19
CA SER A 329 20.77 8.60 -8.27
C SER A 329 20.22 9.15 -9.59
N PRO A 330 20.84 8.81 -10.73
CA PRO A 330 20.18 9.00 -12.01
C PRO A 330 18.82 8.28 -11.98
N PRO A 331 17.76 8.86 -12.58
CA PRO A 331 16.47 8.20 -12.70
C PRO A 331 16.66 6.77 -13.19
N LEU A 332 15.86 5.82 -12.70
CA LEU A 332 15.83 4.43 -13.18
C LEU A 332 16.00 4.44 -14.70
N ALA A 333 17.16 4.01 -15.19
CA ALA A 333 17.57 4.14 -16.58
C ALA A 333 16.51 3.42 -17.41
N GLY A 334 15.68 4.20 -18.13
CA GLY A 334 14.61 3.63 -18.93
C GLY A 334 15.20 2.71 -19.98
N ALA A 335 14.46 1.66 -20.33
CA ALA A 335 14.70 0.92 -21.57
C ALA A 335 15.07 1.92 -22.69
N GLU A 336 16.22 1.68 -23.35
CA GLU A 336 16.70 2.52 -24.45
C GLU A 336 15.53 2.86 -25.38
N PRO A 337 15.31 4.15 -25.70
CA PRO A 337 14.23 4.53 -26.60
C PRO A 337 14.35 3.74 -27.90
N ALA A 338 13.26 3.16 -28.37
CA ALA A 338 13.25 2.48 -29.66
C ALA A 338 13.76 3.46 -30.73
N ALA A 339 14.65 3.01 -31.63
CA ALA A 339 15.13 3.83 -32.74
C ALA A 339 13.93 4.40 -33.53
N GLY A 340 13.79 5.72 -33.56
CA GLY A 340 12.66 6.42 -34.18
C GLY A 340 11.46 6.69 -33.24
N SER A 341 11.58 6.51 -31.93
CA SER A 341 10.59 6.99 -30.96
C SER A 341 10.48 8.52 -31.07
N GLY A 342 9.28 9.02 -31.38
CA GLY A 342 9.01 10.46 -31.35
C GLY A 342 9.29 11.08 -29.98
N THR A 343 9.21 12.41 -29.90
CA THR A 343 9.36 13.18 -28.64
C THR A 343 8.44 12.67 -27.54
N ASP A 344 8.93 12.64 -26.30
CA ASP A 344 8.14 12.31 -25.10
C ASP A 344 6.84 13.14 -25.07
N LEU A 345 5.72 12.53 -24.66
CA LEU A 345 4.40 13.19 -24.59
C LEU A 345 4.22 13.83 -23.21
N PRO A 346 4.29 15.16 -23.05
CA PRO A 346 4.05 15.81 -21.77
C PRO A 346 2.58 15.67 -21.37
N LEU A 347 2.32 15.21 -20.14
CA LEU A 347 0.96 14.96 -19.66
C LEU A 347 0.30 16.19 -19.05
N ALA A 348 1.07 17.11 -18.46
CA ALA A 348 0.53 18.28 -17.77
C ALA A 348 -0.43 19.12 -18.64
N PRO A 349 -0.12 19.43 -19.92
CA PRO A 349 -1.04 20.19 -20.79
C PRO A 349 -2.30 19.41 -21.21
N LEU A 350 -2.29 18.09 -21.09
CA LEU A 350 -3.37 17.20 -21.50
C LEU A 350 -4.32 16.88 -20.34
N ARG A 351 -3.94 17.23 -19.12
CA ARG A 351 -4.61 16.82 -17.88
C ARG A 351 -6.09 17.21 -17.87
N GLN A 352 -6.94 16.23 -17.57
CA GLN A 352 -8.36 16.43 -17.31
C GLN A 352 -8.64 16.18 -15.83
N GLU A 353 -8.56 17.23 -15.02
CA GLU A 353 -8.75 17.10 -13.56
C GLU A 353 -10.17 16.66 -13.20
N SER A 354 -10.27 15.64 -12.34
CA SER A 354 -11.54 15.27 -11.71
C SER A 354 -11.86 16.18 -10.52
N GLY A 355 -13.04 16.80 -10.51
CA GLY A 355 -13.58 17.54 -9.36
C GLY A 355 -14.18 16.63 -8.27
N THR A 356 -13.88 15.33 -8.27
CA THR A 356 -14.45 14.37 -7.32
C THR A 356 -13.93 14.61 -5.91
N ASP A 357 -14.85 14.59 -4.94
CA ASP A 357 -14.52 14.60 -3.52
C ASP A 357 -13.73 13.34 -3.11
N THR A 358 -12.76 13.49 -2.21
CA THR A 358 -11.88 12.40 -1.77
C THR A 358 -12.66 11.27 -1.11
N GLY A 359 -13.61 11.58 -0.22
CA GLY A 359 -14.44 10.57 0.43
C GLY A 359 -15.31 9.82 -0.59
N ALA A 360 -15.84 10.54 -1.59
CA ALA A 360 -16.56 9.92 -2.70
C ALA A 360 -15.68 9.01 -3.56
N ALA A 361 -14.44 9.42 -3.88
CA ALA A 361 -13.49 8.59 -4.62
C ALA A 361 -13.13 7.31 -3.86
N VAL A 362 -12.83 7.43 -2.56
CA VAL A 362 -12.55 6.30 -1.66
C VAL A 362 -13.72 5.31 -1.64
N LEU A 363 -14.95 5.80 -1.53
CA LEU A 363 -16.15 4.96 -1.50
C LEU A 363 -16.52 4.36 -2.87
N ARG A 364 -16.16 5.01 -3.98
CA ARG A 364 -16.36 4.48 -5.34
C ARG A 364 -15.28 3.49 -5.75
N ARG A 365 -14.09 3.58 -5.17
CA ARG A 365 -12.98 2.69 -5.48
C ARG A 365 -13.39 1.23 -5.33
N ASP A 366 -13.23 0.48 -6.40
CA ASP A 366 -13.42 -0.96 -6.42
C ASP A 366 -12.45 -1.63 -7.40
N SER A 367 -12.35 -2.95 -7.29
CA SER A 367 -11.51 -3.75 -8.17
C SER A 367 -12.29 -4.28 -9.38
N GLY A 368 -13.59 -3.98 -9.51
CA GLY A 368 -14.52 -4.68 -10.41
C GLY A 368 -15.09 -5.98 -9.82
N PRO A 369 -16.01 -6.67 -10.52
CA PRO A 369 -16.59 -7.96 -10.12
C PRO A 369 -15.57 -9.11 -10.13
N ASP A 370 -15.86 -10.24 -9.47
CA ASP A 370 -14.93 -11.39 -9.38
C ASP A 370 -14.39 -11.85 -10.74
N VAL A 371 -15.25 -11.83 -11.76
CA VAL A 371 -14.86 -11.93 -13.17
C VAL A 371 -14.80 -10.52 -13.77
N PHE A 372 -13.59 -9.94 -13.83
CA PHE A 372 -13.36 -8.60 -14.32
C PHE A 372 -13.08 -8.59 -15.82
N LEU A 373 -14.13 -8.25 -16.58
CA LEU A 373 -14.08 -8.11 -18.03
C LEU A 373 -14.26 -6.62 -18.39
N PRO A 374 -13.19 -5.81 -18.40
CA PRO A 374 -13.31 -4.40 -18.77
C PRO A 374 -13.77 -4.27 -20.23
N THR A 375 -14.67 -3.32 -20.49
CA THR A 375 -15.06 -2.94 -21.85
C THR A 375 -13.89 -2.27 -22.57
N ALA A 376 -13.82 -2.45 -23.89
CA ALA A 376 -12.86 -1.72 -24.72
C ALA A 376 -13.25 -0.24 -24.95
N LYS A 377 -14.08 0.34 -24.07
CA LYS A 377 -14.51 1.74 -24.15
C LYS A 377 -13.26 2.64 -24.03
N PRO A 378 -12.99 3.51 -25.00
CA PRO A 378 -11.78 4.32 -24.97
C PRO A 378 -11.72 5.25 -23.76
N VAL A 379 -10.54 5.34 -23.15
CA VAL A 379 -10.24 6.29 -22.07
C VAL A 379 -9.52 7.52 -22.65
N PRO A 380 -9.94 8.76 -22.38
CA PRO A 380 -9.20 9.94 -22.87
C PRO A 380 -7.78 10.02 -22.29
N VAL A 381 -6.80 10.44 -23.09
CA VAL A 381 -5.41 10.67 -22.61
C VAL A 381 -5.36 11.67 -21.45
N GLY A 382 -6.31 12.60 -21.36
CA GLY A 382 -6.41 13.52 -20.22
C GLY A 382 -6.77 12.85 -18.90
N VAL A 383 -7.52 11.74 -18.94
CA VAL A 383 -7.77 10.89 -17.76
C VAL A 383 -6.51 10.12 -17.39
N VAL A 384 -5.77 9.59 -18.37
CA VAL A 384 -4.46 8.95 -18.13
C VAL A 384 -3.47 9.95 -17.50
N ALA A 385 -3.44 11.19 -18.00
CA ALA A 385 -2.65 12.27 -17.46
C ALA A 385 -3.02 12.58 -15.99
N ASP A 386 -4.31 12.69 -15.67
CA ASP A 386 -4.79 12.95 -14.31
C ASP A 386 -4.43 11.82 -13.34
N ILE A 387 -4.55 10.56 -13.79
CA ILE A 387 -4.16 9.39 -12.99
C ILE A 387 -2.66 9.39 -12.68
N LEU A 388 -1.80 9.62 -13.67
CA LEU A 388 -0.36 9.44 -13.52
C LEU A 388 0.33 10.60 -12.81
N LEU A 389 -0.06 11.85 -13.10
CA LEU A 389 0.63 13.04 -12.60
C LEU A 389 0.63 13.13 -11.06
N ASP A 390 -0.42 12.64 -10.43
CA ASP A 390 -0.57 12.71 -8.97
C ASP A 390 -0.26 11.38 -8.27
N ALA A 391 -0.50 10.24 -8.92
CA ALA A 391 -0.33 8.94 -8.26
C ALA A 391 1.13 8.53 -8.05
N VAL A 392 2.06 9.03 -8.87
CA VAL A 392 3.49 8.67 -8.87
C VAL A 392 4.35 9.81 -8.32
N ARG A 393 3.75 10.76 -7.59
CA ARG A 393 4.49 11.87 -6.99
C ARG A 393 5.50 11.36 -5.96
N PRO A 394 6.74 11.89 -5.96
CA PRO A 394 7.71 11.65 -4.90
C PRO A 394 7.12 12.03 -3.55
N ASP A 395 7.44 11.24 -2.54
CA ASP A 395 7.04 11.48 -1.16
C ASP A 395 8.29 11.54 -0.29
N ALA A 396 8.32 12.43 0.69
CA ALA A 396 9.36 12.41 1.71
C ALA A 396 9.03 11.38 2.80
N ASP A 397 9.98 10.52 3.10
CA ASP A 397 9.93 9.51 4.16
C ASP A 397 11.31 9.33 4.81
N ASP A 398 11.35 8.55 5.89
CA ASP A 398 12.57 8.36 6.66
C ASP A 398 13.55 7.33 6.08
N LEU A 399 13.31 6.74 4.90
CA LEU A 399 14.34 5.95 4.22
C LEU A 399 15.47 6.88 3.74
N TRP A 400 15.09 8.00 3.12
CA TRP A 400 16.05 8.94 2.52
C TRP A 400 16.20 10.25 3.30
N HIS A 401 15.24 10.61 4.15
CA HIS A 401 15.19 11.92 4.84
C HIS A 401 15.21 13.14 3.91
N GLU A 402 14.86 12.95 2.65
CA GLU A 402 14.72 13.99 1.63
C GLU A 402 13.69 13.54 0.59
N ALA A 403 13.25 14.48 -0.26
CA ALA A 403 12.45 14.12 -1.44
C ALA A 403 13.38 13.47 -2.48
N ALA A 404 13.37 12.14 -2.56
CA ALA A 404 14.07 11.39 -3.60
C ALA A 404 13.10 11.04 -4.75
N PRO A 405 13.59 10.87 -6.00
CA PRO A 405 12.79 10.25 -7.05
C PRO A 405 12.26 8.91 -6.53
N PRO A 406 10.97 8.60 -6.72
CA PRO A 406 10.41 7.39 -6.16
C PRO A 406 11.22 6.19 -6.64
N GLU A 407 11.52 5.24 -5.75
CA GLU A 407 12.04 3.92 -6.11
C GLU A 407 11.02 3.11 -6.92
N VAL A 408 9.95 3.74 -7.41
CA VAL A 408 8.81 3.15 -8.09
C VAL A 408 8.76 3.67 -9.52
N GLY A 409 8.79 2.75 -10.48
CA GLY A 409 8.54 3.05 -11.89
C GLY A 409 7.09 2.74 -12.26
N VAL A 410 6.60 3.39 -13.33
CA VAL A 410 5.29 3.08 -13.91
C VAL A 410 5.41 2.93 -15.42
N HIS A 411 4.96 1.78 -15.90
CA HIS A 411 4.75 1.52 -17.31
C HIS A 411 3.26 1.55 -17.64
N VAL A 412 2.94 2.15 -18.78
CA VAL A 412 1.58 2.30 -19.29
C VAL A 412 1.43 1.42 -20.52
N ILE A 413 0.48 0.50 -20.49
CA ILE A 413 0.05 -0.29 -21.64
C ILE A 413 -1.28 0.30 -22.11
N ALA A 414 -1.21 1.13 -23.14
CA ALA A 414 -2.37 1.78 -23.74
C ALA A 414 -3.00 0.84 -24.77
N GLY A 415 -4.20 0.35 -24.45
CA GLY A 415 -4.97 -0.52 -25.33
C GLY A 415 -5.98 0.24 -26.17
N ALA A 416 -6.80 1.06 -25.51
CA ALA A 416 -7.80 1.93 -26.13
C ALA A 416 -7.81 3.28 -25.40
N VAL A 417 -6.84 4.15 -25.73
CA VAL A 417 -6.72 5.48 -25.14
C VAL A 417 -6.91 6.54 -26.23
N THR A 418 -7.94 7.37 -26.13
CA THR A 418 -8.18 8.44 -27.12
C THR A 418 -7.10 9.50 -27.00
N GLY A 419 -6.40 9.79 -28.11
CA GLY A 419 -5.30 10.77 -28.14
C GLY A 419 -3.93 10.20 -27.76
N LEU A 420 -3.81 8.88 -27.52
CA LEU A 420 -2.54 8.19 -27.32
C LEU A 420 -2.55 6.90 -28.16
N PRO A 421 -1.62 6.71 -29.12
CA PRO A 421 -1.64 5.49 -29.91
C PRO A 421 -1.51 4.23 -29.04
N GLN A 422 -2.01 3.11 -29.53
CA GLN A 422 -1.82 1.83 -28.84
C GLN A 422 -0.32 1.54 -28.67
N GLY A 423 0.07 1.01 -27.51
CA GLY A 423 1.46 0.66 -27.24
C GLY A 423 1.84 0.61 -25.77
N HIS A 424 3.13 0.51 -25.54
CA HIS A 424 3.79 0.47 -24.25
C HIS A 424 4.64 1.72 -24.06
N TYR A 425 4.43 2.37 -22.92
CA TYR A 425 5.08 3.62 -22.56
C TYR A 425 5.66 3.52 -21.15
N ARG A 426 6.68 4.33 -20.88
CA ARG A 426 7.21 4.54 -19.54
C ARG A 426 6.85 5.96 -19.10
N TYR A 427 6.35 6.10 -17.88
CA TYR A 427 6.13 7.41 -17.28
C TYR A 427 7.43 7.91 -16.67
N VAL A 428 7.91 9.08 -17.13
CA VAL A 428 9.16 9.71 -16.69
C VAL A 428 8.92 11.22 -16.62
N ASP A 429 9.18 11.84 -15.47
CA ASP A 429 9.16 13.29 -15.28
C ASP A 429 7.92 14.01 -15.83
N GLY A 430 6.72 13.46 -15.58
CA GLY A 430 5.47 14.05 -16.05
C GLY A 430 5.14 13.82 -17.52
N ALA A 431 5.91 12.97 -18.23
CA ALA A 431 5.72 12.64 -19.63
C ALA A 431 5.64 11.12 -19.87
N LEU A 432 5.03 10.74 -21.00
CA LEU A 432 5.06 9.36 -21.50
C LEU A 432 6.12 9.22 -22.59
N ARG A 433 7.13 8.40 -22.31
CA ARG A 433 8.12 7.95 -23.28
C ARG A 433 7.65 6.67 -23.95
N THR A 434 7.67 6.64 -25.28
CA THR A 434 7.29 5.42 -26.03
C THR A 434 8.41 4.39 -25.90
N VAL A 435 8.09 3.20 -25.38
CA VAL A 435 9.01 2.06 -25.36
C VAL A 435 8.76 1.16 -26.57
N SER A 436 7.50 0.85 -26.86
CA SER A 436 7.10 0.05 -28.02
C SER A 436 5.70 0.41 -28.51
N ARG A 437 5.42 0.18 -29.80
CA ARG A 437 4.06 0.28 -30.39
C ARG A 437 3.33 -1.06 -30.41
N ALA A 438 3.94 -2.12 -29.87
CA ALA A 438 3.31 -3.43 -29.76
C ALA A 438 2.14 -3.41 -28.76
N ASP A 439 1.11 -4.19 -29.05
CA ASP A 439 0.05 -4.48 -28.07
C ASP A 439 0.55 -5.53 -27.08
N LEU A 440 0.82 -5.12 -25.83
CA LEU A 440 1.25 -6.06 -24.80
C LEU A 440 0.09 -6.78 -24.12
N ARG A 441 -1.17 -6.41 -24.39
CA ARG A 441 -2.33 -7.04 -23.73
C ARG A 441 -2.48 -8.54 -24.08
N PRO A 442 -2.33 -8.98 -25.36
CA PRO A 442 -2.35 -10.41 -25.67
C PRO A 442 -1.22 -11.19 -24.97
N PRO A 443 0.06 -10.79 -25.04
CA PRO A 443 1.12 -11.46 -24.27
C PRO A 443 0.85 -11.53 -22.76
N PHE A 444 0.34 -10.46 -22.14
CA PHE A 444 -0.05 -10.50 -20.73
C PHE A 444 -1.18 -11.51 -20.46
N GLN A 445 -2.21 -11.55 -21.31
CA GLN A 445 -3.33 -12.48 -21.18
C GLN A 445 -2.89 -13.95 -21.33
N ASP A 446 -1.86 -14.19 -22.14
CA ASP A 446 -1.41 -15.53 -22.53
C ASP A 446 -0.42 -16.15 -21.52
N MET A 447 -0.02 -15.42 -20.47
CA MET A 447 0.79 -15.98 -19.40
C MET A 447 0.05 -17.12 -18.70
N ASP A 448 0.71 -18.26 -18.47
CA ASP A 448 0.12 -19.45 -17.83
C ASP A 448 -0.55 -19.20 -16.48
N VAL A 449 -0.07 -18.17 -15.78
CA VAL A 449 -0.46 -17.82 -14.40
C VAL A 449 -1.52 -16.72 -14.38
N TRP A 450 -1.84 -16.18 -15.56
CA TRP A 450 -2.82 -15.14 -15.70
C TRP A 450 -4.19 -15.69 -15.32
N ARG A 451 -4.89 -14.94 -14.48
CA ARG A 451 -6.23 -15.33 -14.06
C ARG A 451 -7.20 -15.14 -15.21
N THR A 452 -7.82 -16.23 -15.65
CA THR A 452 -8.84 -16.22 -16.72
C THR A 452 -10.02 -15.34 -16.37
N GLU A 453 -10.22 -15.04 -15.09
CA GLU A 453 -11.25 -14.12 -14.60
C GLU A 453 -10.91 -12.65 -14.82
N ILE A 454 -9.74 -12.31 -15.38
CA ILE A 454 -9.35 -10.94 -15.74
C ILE A 454 -9.06 -10.89 -17.24
N ASN A 455 -9.77 -10.04 -17.98
CA ASN A 455 -9.53 -9.87 -19.42
C ASN A 455 -8.61 -8.66 -19.69
N ALA A 456 -7.33 -8.94 -19.91
CA ALA A 456 -6.35 -7.93 -20.33
C ALA A 456 -6.59 -7.45 -21.76
N ARG A 457 -7.01 -8.34 -22.68
CA ARG A 457 -7.14 -8.04 -24.12
C ARG A 457 -8.13 -6.92 -24.40
N THR A 458 -9.19 -6.81 -23.61
CA THR A 458 -10.20 -5.75 -23.75
C THR A 458 -9.95 -4.54 -22.87
N ALA A 459 -8.92 -4.57 -22.02
CA ALA A 459 -8.61 -3.45 -21.15
C ALA A 459 -8.21 -2.22 -21.99
N PRO A 460 -8.83 -1.05 -21.76
CA PRO A 460 -8.41 0.19 -22.41
C PRO A 460 -7.06 0.67 -21.89
N LEU A 461 -6.75 0.38 -20.64
CA LEU A 461 -5.53 0.81 -19.95
C LEU A 461 -5.07 -0.27 -18.97
N MET A 462 -3.78 -0.61 -19.01
CA MET A 462 -3.13 -1.36 -17.93
C MET A 462 -1.89 -0.58 -17.48
N LEU A 463 -1.58 -0.67 -16.18
CA LEU A 463 -0.36 -0.11 -15.61
C LEU A 463 0.46 -1.23 -14.96
N ALA A 464 1.77 -1.20 -15.18
CA ALA A 464 2.72 -2.00 -14.41
C ALA A 464 3.49 -1.08 -13.46
N VAL A 465 3.43 -1.37 -12.16
CA VAL A 465 4.18 -0.65 -11.13
C VAL A 465 5.41 -1.48 -10.78
N THR A 466 6.57 -0.89 -10.93
CA THR A 466 7.89 -1.53 -10.79
C THR A 466 8.66 -0.91 -9.63
N ALA A 467 9.76 -1.52 -9.19
CA ALA A 467 10.60 -0.98 -8.13
C ALA A 467 12.11 -1.13 -8.39
N ASP A 468 12.91 -0.09 -8.09
CA ASP A 468 14.39 -0.15 -8.02
C ASP A 468 14.83 -0.88 -6.75
N THR A 469 14.82 -2.20 -6.80
CA THR A 469 15.17 -3.04 -5.65
C THR A 469 16.67 -3.03 -5.37
N ALA A 470 17.53 -2.79 -6.36
CA ALA A 470 18.97 -2.73 -6.13
C ALA A 470 19.32 -1.57 -5.19
N ARG A 471 18.76 -0.39 -5.42
CA ARG A 471 18.99 0.79 -4.57
C ARG A 471 18.47 0.56 -3.15
N LEU A 472 17.30 -0.05 -3.00
CA LEU A 472 16.75 -0.41 -1.68
C LEU A 472 17.62 -1.45 -0.97
N LEU A 473 18.12 -2.46 -1.68
CA LEU A 473 19.00 -3.50 -1.13
C LEU A 473 20.39 -2.98 -0.75
N GLU A 474 20.89 -1.98 -1.46
CA GLU A 474 22.18 -1.33 -1.19
C GLU A 474 22.13 -0.49 0.09
N HIS A 475 21.10 0.35 0.22
CA HIS A 475 21.01 1.35 1.29
C HIS A 475 20.20 0.90 2.50
N HIS A 476 19.25 -0.02 2.30
CA HIS A 476 18.32 -0.48 3.33
C HIS A 476 18.13 -2.01 3.28
N PRO A 477 19.21 -2.81 3.34
CA PRO A 477 19.16 -4.25 3.05
C PRO A 477 18.10 -5.02 3.85
N ARG A 478 17.93 -4.73 5.15
CA ARG A 478 16.90 -5.35 5.99
C ARG A 478 15.49 -4.85 5.70
N ARG A 479 15.32 -3.59 5.28
CA ARG A 479 13.99 -3.00 4.97
C ARG A 479 13.58 -3.16 3.52
N ALA A 480 14.49 -3.51 2.61
CA ALA A 480 14.30 -3.48 1.17
C ALA A 480 13.04 -4.22 0.71
N PHE A 481 12.77 -5.41 1.28
CA PHE A 481 11.55 -6.15 0.98
C PHE A 481 10.28 -5.37 1.35
N ARG A 482 10.18 -4.89 2.61
CA ARG A 482 9.02 -4.13 3.08
C ARG A 482 8.86 -2.85 2.27
N ALA A 483 9.92 -2.07 2.12
CA ALA A 483 9.93 -0.80 1.38
C ALA A 483 9.43 -1.00 -0.07
N THR A 484 9.91 -2.03 -0.77
CA THR A 484 9.46 -2.36 -2.14
C THR A 484 7.94 -2.48 -2.22
N GLN A 485 7.34 -3.25 -1.31
CA GLN A 485 5.90 -3.52 -1.34
C GLN A 485 5.07 -2.32 -0.85
N LEU A 486 5.58 -1.60 0.15
CA LEU A 486 4.89 -0.45 0.75
C LEU A 486 4.84 0.73 -0.24
N LEU A 487 5.98 1.09 -0.84
CA LEU A 487 6.09 2.21 -1.77
C LEU A 487 5.26 1.96 -3.06
N THR A 488 5.37 0.77 -3.64
CA THR A 488 4.57 0.42 -4.83
C THR A 488 3.07 0.31 -4.50
N GLY A 489 2.72 -0.11 -3.28
CA GLY A 489 1.33 -0.16 -2.81
C GLY A 489 0.72 1.24 -2.66
N VAL A 490 1.49 2.22 -2.18
CA VAL A 490 1.06 3.62 -2.12
C VAL A 490 0.66 4.11 -3.51
N VAL A 491 1.51 3.89 -4.52
CA VAL A 491 1.24 4.27 -5.91
C VAL A 491 0.02 3.53 -6.46
N ALA A 492 -0.08 2.22 -6.25
CA ALA A 492 -1.21 1.41 -6.72
C ALA A 492 -2.56 1.87 -6.14
N GLN A 493 -2.60 2.28 -4.87
CA GLN A 493 -3.81 2.83 -4.26
C GLN A 493 -4.13 4.21 -4.82
N ARG A 494 -3.14 5.10 -4.96
CA ARG A 494 -3.37 6.43 -5.54
C ARG A 494 -3.92 6.34 -6.98
N VAL A 495 -3.37 5.44 -7.80
CA VAL A 495 -3.93 5.11 -9.12
C VAL A 495 -5.38 4.64 -8.99
N SER A 496 -5.67 3.74 -8.05
CA SER A 496 -7.03 3.20 -7.86
C SER A 496 -8.04 4.27 -7.47
N LEU A 497 -7.65 5.24 -6.64
CA LEU A 497 -8.49 6.39 -6.27
C LEU A 497 -8.72 7.34 -7.46
N ALA A 498 -7.66 7.67 -8.21
CA ALA A 498 -7.76 8.53 -9.39
C ALA A 498 -8.61 7.86 -10.49
N ALA A 499 -8.45 6.55 -10.70
CA ALA A 499 -9.30 5.78 -11.61
C ALA A 499 -10.78 5.84 -11.19
N ALA A 500 -11.06 5.66 -9.89
CA ALA A 500 -12.42 5.73 -9.35
C ALA A 500 -13.05 7.13 -9.50
N ALA A 501 -12.24 8.19 -9.44
CA ALA A 501 -12.67 9.57 -9.68
C ALA A 501 -13.10 9.84 -11.13
N HIS A 502 -12.69 8.98 -12.07
CA HIS A 502 -13.10 8.97 -13.48
C HIS A 502 -14.09 7.83 -13.81
N GLY A 503 -14.63 7.14 -12.80
CA GLY A 503 -15.60 6.06 -12.97
C GLY A 503 -15.02 4.74 -13.47
N LEU A 504 -13.69 4.57 -13.42
CA LEU A 504 -13.01 3.33 -13.79
C LEU A 504 -12.80 2.44 -12.56
N SER A 505 -12.95 1.12 -12.75
CA SER A 505 -12.45 0.14 -11.80
C SER A 505 -10.96 -0.09 -12.02
N ALA A 506 -10.21 -0.36 -10.94
CA ALA A 506 -8.80 -0.71 -11.01
C ALA A 506 -8.56 -2.06 -10.34
N ARG A 507 -8.36 -3.12 -11.14
CA ARG A 507 -8.03 -4.46 -10.66
C ARG A 507 -6.53 -4.58 -10.45
N VAL A 508 -6.10 -4.45 -9.20
CA VAL A 508 -4.75 -4.85 -8.78
C VAL A 508 -4.64 -6.38 -8.84
N THR A 509 -3.63 -6.91 -9.52
CA THR A 509 -3.40 -8.35 -9.65
C THR A 509 -1.92 -8.70 -9.51
N ASN A 510 -1.67 -9.81 -8.81
CA ASN A 510 -0.37 -10.49 -8.75
C ASN A 510 -0.35 -11.76 -9.63
N SER A 511 -1.34 -11.91 -10.51
CA SER A 511 -1.50 -13.09 -11.36
C SER A 511 -0.70 -12.90 -12.64
N TYR A 512 0.60 -12.79 -12.51
CA TYR A 512 1.54 -12.64 -13.61
C TYR A 512 2.85 -13.33 -13.27
N ASP A 513 3.57 -13.77 -14.31
CA ASP A 513 4.90 -14.34 -14.16
C ASP A 513 5.90 -13.17 -14.19
N ALA A 514 6.67 -12.99 -13.12
CA ALA A 514 7.55 -11.82 -13.01
C ALA A 514 8.68 -11.82 -14.05
N ASP A 515 9.21 -12.99 -14.44
CA ASP A 515 10.23 -13.09 -15.49
C ASP A 515 9.63 -12.69 -16.84
N GLU A 516 8.45 -13.20 -17.18
CA GLU A 516 7.77 -12.85 -18.42
C GLU A 516 7.32 -11.39 -18.44
N CYS A 517 6.80 -10.87 -17.33
CA CYS A 517 6.44 -9.47 -17.17
C CYS A 517 7.66 -8.56 -17.34
N ALA A 518 8.79 -8.88 -16.70
CA ALA A 518 10.04 -8.14 -16.87
C ALA A 518 10.51 -8.12 -18.33
N ARG A 519 10.48 -9.26 -19.03
CA ARG A 519 10.82 -9.33 -20.47
C ARG A 519 9.90 -8.49 -21.33
N LEU A 520 8.58 -8.55 -21.10
CA LEU A 520 7.60 -7.75 -21.87
C LEU A 520 7.77 -6.24 -21.64
N LEU A 521 8.16 -5.85 -20.43
CA LEU A 521 8.40 -4.45 -20.06
C LEU A 521 9.80 -3.95 -20.42
N GLY A 522 10.69 -4.83 -20.90
CA GLY A 522 12.09 -4.49 -21.20
C GLY A 522 12.92 -4.18 -19.95
N LEU A 523 12.61 -4.82 -18.83
CA LEU A 523 13.34 -4.70 -17.57
C LEU A 523 14.47 -5.73 -17.48
N ASP A 524 15.52 -5.42 -16.72
CA ASP A 524 16.61 -6.37 -16.44
C ASP A 524 16.21 -7.49 -15.48
N GLY A 525 15.14 -7.29 -14.69
CA GLY A 525 14.65 -8.24 -13.70
C GLY A 525 15.55 -8.40 -12.47
N GLU A 526 16.57 -7.55 -12.34
CA GLU A 526 17.53 -7.56 -11.23
C GLU A 526 17.55 -6.22 -10.49
N ARG A 527 17.71 -5.11 -11.22
CA ARG A 527 17.65 -3.76 -10.64
C ARG A 527 16.20 -3.35 -10.46
N GLU A 528 15.45 -3.42 -11.56
CA GLU A 528 14.05 -3.01 -11.59
C GLU A 528 13.14 -4.23 -11.81
N ILE A 529 12.23 -4.47 -10.87
CA ILE A 529 11.34 -5.63 -10.90
C ILE A 529 9.87 -5.18 -10.99
N PRO A 530 8.98 -5.94 -11.67
CA PRO A 530 7.55 -5.71 -11.60
C PRO A 530 7.00 -6.14 -10.22
N VAL A 531 6.16 -5.29 -9.62
CA VAL A 531 5.57 -5.53 -8.29
C VAL A 531 4.06 -5.63 -8.34
N PHE A 532 3.38 -4.74 -9.08
CA PHE A 532 1.94 -4.82 -9.36
C PHE A 532 1.62 -4.69 -10.84
N LEU A 533 0.56 -5.39 -11.26
CA LEU A 533 -0.18 -5.05 -12.47
C LEU A 533 -1.56 -4.53 -12.08
N LEU A 534 -2.00 -3.47 -12.73
CA LEU A 534 -3.33 -2.89 -12.59
C LEU A 534 -4.03 -2.92 -13.95
N VAL A 535 -5.19 -3.56 -14.00
CA VAL A 535 -6.07 -3.55 -15.18
C VAL A 535 -7.18 -2.54 -14.93
N LEU A 536 -7.29 -1.51 -15.77
CA LEU A 536 -8.23 -0.40 -15.60
C LEU A 536 -9.27 -0.40 -16.71
N GLY A 537 -10.53 -0.15 -16.34
CA GLY A 537 -11.63 -0.02 -17.30
C GLY A 537 -13.00 -0.05 -16.64
N GLU A 538 -14.03 0.24 -17.43
CA GLU A 538 -15.42 0.04 -17.02
C GLU A 538 -15.80 -1.44 -17.18
N PRO A 539 -16.37 -2.12 -16.16
CA PRO A 539 -16.78 -3.52 -16.29
C PRO A 539 -17.90 -3.68 -17.33
N ASN A 540 -17.84 -4.73 -18.16
CA ASN A 540 -18.79 -4.99 -19.26
C ASN A 540 -20.16 -5.53 -18.83
N ALA A 541 -20.28 -5.97 -17.59
CA ALA A 541 -21.51 -6.37 -16.95
C ALA A 541 -21.58 -5.63 -15.63
N PRO A 542 -22.68 -4.93 -15.33
CA PRO A 542 -22.82 -4.37 -14.00
C PRO A 542 -23.04 -5.49 -12.98
N TRP A 543 -22.90 -5.15 -11.71
CA TRP A 543 -22.87 -6.01 -10.50
C TRP A 543 -24.13 -6.86 -10.23
N HIS A 544 -24.93 -7.15 -11.25
CA HIS A 544 -26.37 -7.43 -11.18
C HIS A 544 -26.80 -8.75 -10.55
N LEU A 545 -25.90 -9.58 -10.07
CA LEU A 545 -26.31 -10.76 -9.30
C LEU A 545 -26.26 -10.52 -7.79
N GLY A 546 -25.84 -9.33 -7.32
CA GLY A 546 -25.84 -9.00 -5.90
C GLY A 546 -26.25 -7.57 -5.54
N MET A 547 -26.80 -7.40 -4.34
CA MET A 547 -27.10 -6.11 -3.70
C MET A 547 -25.87 -5.60 -2.97
N ARG A 548 -25.55 -4.31 -3.12
CA ARG A 548 -24.49 -3.63 -2.37
C ARG A 548 -25.08 -2.84 -1.21
N VAL A 549 -24.69 -3.20 0.01
CA VAL A 549 -25.06 -2.48 1.23
C VAL A 549 -23.85 -1.69 1.71
N ARG A 550 -24.04 -0.41 2.01
CA ARG A 550 -23.01 0.43 2.63
C ARG A 550 -23.43 0.73 4.07
N PRO A 551 -22.48 0.72 5.03
CA PRO A 551 -22.78 1.04 6.42
C PRO A 551 -23.25 2.50 6.60
#